data_AF-A0A838E2R2-F1
#
_entry.id   AF-A0A838E2R2-F1
#
_cell.length_a   1.000
_cell.length_b   1.000
_cell.length_c   1.000
_cell.angle_alpha   90.00
_cell.angle_beta   90.00
_cell.angle_gamma   90.00
#
_symmetry.space_group_name_H-M   'P 1'
#
loop_
_entity.id
_entity.type
_entity.pdbx_description
1 polymer ?
#
loop_
_entity_poly.entity_id
_entity_poly.type
_entity_poly.pdbx_seq_one_letter_code
_entity_poly.pdbx_strand_id
1 'polypeptide(L)'
;MTTPDTPKPIDVEALLAIAARFATQDNRCTAHAAFHVQRRTRTVGLDPNLLDDPDAILFVEQGEMVPSDHWKPLEQAFQNDTPSITVDETEYTLSELDRYGFMLAWETVQVCFTEQGALDYLRADGHNISRDGEPRIFVESFHRNAEMIEFRDLIPFLPDLLASHKRLAEVEAQLAELTAAVLAFREADLAIDAKDSTLRIKDRLVLTTEKLDDLSALADRLRALGEG
;
A
#
# COMPACT_ATOMS: atom_id res chain seq x y z
N MET A 1 24.00 -21.15 -4.70
CA MET A 1 22.69 -21.06 -4.03
C MET A 1 22.81 -20.00 -2.96
N THR A 2 22.28 -18.80 -3.20
CA THR A 2 22.06 -17.82 -2.14
C THR A 2 20.98 -18.36 -1.22
N THR A 3 21.21 -18.30 0.09
CA THR A 3 20.20 -18.60 1.10
C THR A 3 18.97 -17.72 0.85
N PRO A 4 17.72 -18.25 0.98
CA PRO A 4 16.53 -17.40 0.92
C PRO A 4 16.66 -16.32 1.98
N ASP A 5 16.49 -15.05 1.59
CA ASP A 5 16.45 -13.95 2.54
C ASP A 5 15.37 -14.25 3.57
N THR A 6 15.74 -14.21 4.84
CA THR A 6 14.77 -14.34 5.94
C THR A 6 13.78 -13.18 5.81
N PRO A 7 12.46 -13.44 5.77
CA PRO A 7 11.48 -12.38 5.63
C PRO A 7 11.69 -11.35 6.73
N LYS A 8 11.85 -10.09 6.33
CA LYS A 8 11.95 -8.98 7.29
C LYS A 8 10.66 -8.95 8.13
N PRO A 9 10.74 -8.79 9.45
CA PRO A 9 9.56 -8.62 10.28
C PRO A 9 8.69 -7.48 9.76
N ILE A 10 7.38 -7.71 9.74
CA ILE A 10 6.41 -6.70 9.34
C ILE A 10 6.38 -5.61 10.41
N ASP A 11 6.50 -4.36 9.98
CA ASP A 11 6.31 -3.20 10.83
C ASP A 11 4.81 -2.91 10.99
N VAL A 12 4.26 -3.36 12.12
CA VAL A 12 2.83 -3.24 12.44
C VAL A 12 2.43 -1.78 12.64
N GLU A 13 3.29 -0.95 13.22
CA GLU A 13 2.98 0.47 13.43
C GLU A 13 2.90 1.21 12.10
N ALA A 14 3.82 0.91 11.18
CA ALA A 14 3.78 1.46 9.82
C ALA A 14 2.49 1.05 9.08
N LEU A 15 2.06 -0.22 9.19
CA LEU A 15 0.82 -0.69 8.58
C LEU A 15 -0.42 0.03 9.15
N LEU A 16 -0.49 0.23 10.46
CA LEU A 16 -1.58 0.97 11.10
C LEU A 16 -1.61 2.44 10.67
N ALA A 17 -0.43 3.07 10.51
CA ALA A 17 -0.33 4.44 9.99
C ALA A 17 -0.82 4.53 8.54
N ILE A 18 -0.53 3.52 7.71
CA ILE A 18 -1.06 3.42 6.34
C ILE A 18 -2.59 3.30 6.37
N ALA A 19 -3.15 2.43 7.22
CA ALA A 19 -4.60 2.26 7.35
C ALA A 19 -5.31 3.55 7.79
N ALA A 20 -4.75 4.29 8.75
CA ALA A 20 -5.28 5.56 9.20
C ALA A 20 -5.30 6.62 8.07
N ARG A 21 -4.22 6.73 7.30
CA ARG A 21 -4.15 7.62 6.14
C ARG A 21 -5.16 7.21 5.08
N PHE A 22 -5.31 5.92 4.86
CA PHE A 22 -6.23 5.40 3.86
C PHE A 22 -7.69 5.78 4.15
N ALA A 23 -8.09 5.74 5.42
CA ALA A 23 -9.43 6.12 5.86
C ALA A 23 -9.72 7.64 5.77
N THR A 24 -8.67 8.48 5.71
CA THR A 24 -8.78 9.94 5.83
C THR A 24 -8.32 10.72 4.61
N GLN A 25 -7.57 10.09 3.70
CA GLN A 25 -7.04 10.73 2.51
C GLN A 25 -8.14 11.10 1.50
N ASP A 26 -7.90 12.18 0.75
CA ASP A 26 -8.69 12.52 -0.43
C ASP A 26 -8.38 11.53 -1.56
N ASN A 27 -9.42 10.91 -2.13
CA ASN A 27 -9.29 9.99 -3.26
C ASN A 27 -9.31 10.72 -4.62
N ARG A 28 -9.31 12.06 -4.63
CA ARG A 28 -9.40 12.93 -5.81
C ARG A 28 -10.55 12.54 -6.73
N CYS A 29 -11.72 12.28 -6.14
CA CYS A 29 -12.93 11.82 -6.83
C CYS A 29 -12.74 10.52 -7.64
N THR A 30 -11.76 9.69 -7.27
CA THR A 30 -11.42 8.45 -7.98
C THR A 30 -11.71 7.24 -7.09
N ALA A 31 -12.56 6.32 -7.57
CA ALA A 31 -12.80 5.05 -6.89
C ALA A 31 -11.53 4.18 -6.91
N HIS A 32 -11.26 3.43 -5.84
CA HIS A 32 -10.08 2.55 -5.72
C HIS A 32 -8.76 3.25 -6.10
N ALA A 33 -8.56 4.47 -5.59
CA ALA A 33 -7.45 5.33 -5.98
C ALA A 33 -6.07 4.65 -5.82
N ALA A 34 -5.25 4.81 -6.85
CA ALA A 34 -3.84 4.44 -6.91
C ALA A 34 -3.02 5.71 -7.17
N PHE A 35 -2.04 5.99 -6.32
CA PHE A 35 -1.20 7.18 -6.45
C PHE A 35 0.04 6.81 -7.24
N HIS A 36 0.11 7.29 -8.47
CA HIS A 36 1.22 7.05 -9.38
C HIS A 36 2.20 8.21 -9.27
N VAL A 37 3.42 7.91 -8.85
CA VAL A 37 4.55 8.80 -9.06
C VAL A 37 4.99 8.60 -10.50
N GLN A 38 4.94 9.68 -11.27
CA GLN A 38 5.26 9.69 -12.69
C GLN A 38 6.40 10.65 -12.96
N ARG A 39 7.16 10.37 -14.03
CA ARG A 39 8.16 11.29 -14.58
C ARG A 39 7.82 11.64 -16.02
N ARG A 40 8.06 12.90 -16.40
CA ARG A 40 7.91 13.33 -17.78
C ARG A 40 9.13 12.92 -18.59
N THR A 41 8.95 12.02 -19.54
CA THR A 41 9.99 11.57 -20.47
C THR A 41 9.79 12.20 -21.84
N ARG A 42 10.89 12.34 -22.59
CA ARG A 42 10.90 12.75 -23.99
C ARG A 42 11.56 11.65 -24.82
N THR A 43 10.82 11.09 -25.77
CA THR A 43 11.38 10.22 -26.80
C THR A 43 11.68 11.06 -28.03
N VAL A 44 12.92 11.03 -28.51
CA VAL A 44 13.41 11.80 -29.67
C VAL A 44 13.84 10.87 -30.79
N GLY A 45 13.97 11.41 -32.01
CA GLY A 45 14.41 10.62 -33.18
C GLY A 45 13.27 9.92 -33.91
N LEU A 46 12.03 10.35 -33.70
CA LEU A 46 10.87 9.85 -34.43
C LEU A 46 10.83 10.50 -35.82
N ASP A 47 10.26 9.79 -36.80
CA ASP A 47 10.00 10.40 -38.11
C ASP A 47 8.94 11.50 -37.94
N PRO A 48 9.27 12.77 -38.22
CA PRO A 48 8.35 13.88 -38.04
C PRO A 48 7.09 13.77 -38.92
N ASN A 49 7.13 13.00 -40.01
CA ASN A 49 5.96 12.80 -40.89
C ASN A 49 4.99 11.72 -40.38
N LEU A 50 5.38 10.99 -39.33
CA LEU A 50 4.56 9.94 -38.71
C LEU A 50 3.91 10.41 -37.40
N LEU A 51 4.05 11.69 -37.04
CA LEU A 51 3.47 12.26 -35.84
C LEU A 51 2.10 12.88 -36.15
N ASP A 52 1.13 12.64 -35.26
CA ASP A 52 -0.19 13.28 -35.31
C ASP A 52 -0.13 14.76 -34.85
N ASP A 53 0.87 15.12 -34.06
CA ASP A 53 1.08 16.47 -33.55
C ASP A 53 2.14 17.22 -34.40
N PRO A 54 1.75 18.22 -35.19
CA PRO A 54 2.67 18.96 -36.04
C PRO A 54 3.61 19.88 -35.25
N ASP A 55 3.32 20.17 -33.98
CA ASP A 55 4.21 20.97 -33.11
C ASP A 55 5.23 20.08 -32.37
N ALA A 56 5.16 18.76 -32.53
CA ALA A 56 6.05 17.80 -31.87
C ALA A 56 7.37 17.60 -32.64
N ILE A 57 7.97 18.71 -33.06
CA ILE A 57 9.20 18.78 -33.86
C ILE A 57 10.32 19.44 -33.05
N LEU A 58 11.52 18.89 -33.14
CA LEU A 58 12.74 19.51 -32.63
C LEU A 58 13.81 19.56 -33.71
N PHE A 59 14.74 20.49 -33.52
CA PHE A 59 15.90 20.67 -34.39
C PHE A 59 17.18 20.39 -33.61
N VAL A 60 18.14 19.77 -34.29
CA VAL A 60 19.48 19.48 -33.78
C VAL A 60 20.49 20.08 -34.73
N GLU A 61 21.46 20.80 -34.18
CA GLU A 61 22.58 21.39 -34.90
C GLU A 61 23.88 20.79 -34.35
N GLN A 62 24.68 20.15 -35.21
CA GLN A 62 25.96 19.55 -34.83
C GLN A 62 25.89 18.57 -33.64
N GLY A 63 24.75 17.88 -33.47
CA GLY A 63 24.51 16.94 -32.38
C GLY A 63 24.00 17.57 -31.08
N GLU A 64 23.82 18.88 -31.04
CA GLU A 64 23.20 19.60 -29.91
C GLU A 64 21.77 20.02 -30.25
N MET A 65 20.88 19.88 -29.28
CA MET A 65 19.48 20.28 -29.44
C MET A 65 19.39 21.80 -29.46
N VAL A 66 18.78 22.35 -30.51
CA VAL A 66 18.48 23.77 -30.63
C VAL A 66 17.53 24.19 -29.48
N PRO A 67 17.63 25.42 -28.93
CA PRO A 67 16.69 25.93 -27.93
C PRO A 67 15.22 25.73 -28.34
N SER A 68 14.38 25.29 -27.40
CA SER A 68 13.01 24.84 -27.72
C SER A 68 12.06 25.95 -28.15
N ASP A 69 12.33 27.17 -27.74
CA ASP A 69 11.66 28.38 -28.19
C ASP A 69 11.94 28.71 -29.66
N HIS A 70 13.03 28.21 -30.23
CA HIS A 70 13.38 28.43 -31.64
C HIS A 70 12.73 27.40 -32.59
N TRP A 71 12.20 26.29 -32.08
CA TRP A 71 11.70 25.19 -32.93
C TRP A 71 10.52 25.61 -33.81
N LYS A 72 9.58 26.39 -33.28
CA LYS A 72 8.39 26.79 -34.05
C LYS A 72 8.72 27.75 -35.21
N PRO A 73 9.53 28.80 -35.02
CA PRO A 73 10.06 29.59 -36.13
C PRO A 73 10.83 28.75 -37.17
N LEU A 74 11.64 27.80 -36.72
CA LEU A 74 12.41 26.91 -37.60
C LEU A 74 11.53 25.97 -38.42
N GLU A 75 10.51 25.37 -37.80
CA GLU A 75 9.53 24.54 -38.50
C GLU A 75 8.76 25.36 -39.54
N GLN A 76 8.38 26.59 -39.21
CA GLN A 76 7.74 27.49 -40.18
C GLN A 76 8.68 27.85 -41.34
N ALA A 77 9.97 28.06 -41.08
CA ALA A 77 10.96 28.29 -42.14
C ALA A 77 11.11 27.06 -43.04
N PHE A 78 11.12 25.86 -42.46
CA PHE A 78 11.23 24.58 -43.16
C PHE A 78 10.03 24.35 -44.07
N GLN A 79 8.81 24.59 -43.58
CA GLN A 79 7.57 24.46 -44.35
C GLN A 79 7.47 25.46 -45.50
N ASN A 80 8.15 26.61 -45.40
CA ASN A 80 8.15 27.66 -46.42
C ASN A 80 9.34 27.57 -47.39
N ASP A 81 10.15 26.51 -47.31
CA ASP A 81 11.40 26.35 -48.08
C ASP A 81 12.35 27.57 -47.93
N THR A 82 12.38 28.19 -46.75
CA THR A 82 13.28 29.31 -46.46
C THR A 82 14.68 28.77 -46.16
N PRO A 83 15.74 29.18 -46.89
CA PRO A 83 17.07 28.56 -46.72
C PRO A 83 17.74 28.89 -45.38
N SER A 84 17.48 30.07 -44.81
CA SER A 84 17.98 30.48 -43.49
C SER A 84 17.00 31.39 -42.76
N ILE A 85 17.07 31.41 -41.44
CA ILE A 85 16.27 32.28 -40.57
C ILE A 85 17.08 32.74 -39.36
N THR A 86 16.83 33.96 -38.89
CA THR A 86 17.36 34.46 -37.62
C THR A 86 16.30 34.41 -36.53
N VAL A 87 16.60 33.76 -35.42
CA VAL A 87 15.76 33.71 -34.21
C VAL A 87 16.62 34.19 -33.04
N ASP A 88 16.19 35.25 -32.35
CA ASP A 88 16.89 35.84 -31.20
C ASP A 88 18.40 36.01 -31.43
N GLU A 89 18.75 36.74 -32.48
CA GLU A 89 20.14 37.06 -32.90
C GLU A 89 20.97 35.85 -33.37
N THR A 90 20.40 34.65 -33.40
CA THR A 90 21.06 33.43 -33.91
C THR A 90 20.58 33.13 -35.32
N GLU A 91 21.51 33.08 -36.28
CA GLU A 91 21.21 32.68 -37.66
C GLU A 91 21.33 31.17 -37.82
N TYR A 92 20.30 30.54 -38.39
CA TYR A 92 20.24 29.12 -38.68
C TYR A 92 20.17 28.89 -40.18
N THR A 93 21.02 28.00 -40.69
CA THR A 93 20.93 27.47 -42.06
C THR A 93 20.17 26.16 -42.03
N LEU A 94 19.01 26.08 -42.70
CA LEU A 94 18.13 24.91 -42.55
C LEU A 94 18.73 23.60 -43.08
N SER A 95 19.64 23.67 -44.07
CA SER A 95 20.33 22.49 -44.58
C SER A 95 21.38 21.90 -43.62
N GLU A 96 21.74 22.64 -42.56
CA GLU A 96 22.70 22.22 -41.54
C GLU A 96 22.02 21.66 -40.28
N LEU A 97 20.68 21.72 -40.24
CA LEU A 97 19.87 21.23 -39.13
C LEU A 97 19.31 19.84 -39.42
N ASP A 98 19.41 18.96 -38.44
CA ASP A 98 18.64 17.73 -38.42
C ASP A 98 17.26 18.00 -37.80
N ARG A 99 16.21 17.55 -38.48
CA ARG A 99 14.81 17.69 -38.07
C ARG A 99 14.26 16.35 -37.59
N TYR A 100 13.79 16.30 -36.34
CA TYR A 100 13.23 15.08 -35.74
C TYR A 100 11.87 15.33 -35.11
N GLY A 101 11.04 14.30 -35.11
CA GLY A 101 9.87 14.21 -34.25
C GLY A 101 10.25 13.84 -32.81
N PHE A 102 9.47 14.32 -31.85
CA PHE A 102 9.54 13.87 -30.46
C PHE A 102 8.17 13.56 -29.88
N MET A 103 8.13 12.78 -28.80
CA MET A 103 6.92 12.58 -28.01
C MET A 103 7.22 12.82 -26.54
N LEU A 104 6.27 13.45 -25.85
CA LEU A 104 6.28 13.59 -24.40
C LEU A 104 5.32 12.59 -23.78
N ALA A 105 5.81 11.82 -22.82
CA ALA A 105 4.99 10.86 -22.11
C ALA A 105 5.20 10.99 -20.60
N TRP A 106 4.14 10.72 -19.85
CA TRP A 106 4.25 10.52 -18.40
C TRP A 106 4.43 9.03 -18.15
N GLU A 107 5.62 8.66 -17.67
CA GLU A 107 5.95 7.28 -17.33
C GLU A 107 5.72 7.07 -15.84
N THR A 108 5.01 6.00 -15.45
CA THR A 108 4.86 5.62 -14.05
C THR A 108 6.13 4.96 -13.55
N VAL A 109 6.73 5.52 -12.50
CA VAL A 109 7.95 4.98 -11.86
C VAL A 109 7.64 4.24 -10.56
N GLN A 110 6.59 4.65 -9.85
CA GLN A 110 6.18 4.01 -8.59
C GLN A 110 4.68 4.16 -8.39
N VAL A 111 4.04 3.11 -7.88
CA VAL A 111 2.62 3.12 -7.48
C VAL A 111 2.51 2.99 -5.96
N CYS A 112 1.64 3.79 -5.34
CA CYS A 112 1.42 3.81 -3.90
C CYS A 112 -0.08 3.72 -3.59
N PHE A 113 -0.43 3.08 -2.47
CA PHE A 113 -1.82 3.03 -1.96
C PHE A 113 -2.29 4.35 -1.33
N THR A 114 -1.36 5.23 -0.94
CA THR A 114 -1.65 6.51 -0.30
C THR A 114 -0.86 7.65 -0.93
N GLU A 115 -1.44 8.85 -0.93
CA GLU A 115 -0.75 10.07 -1.38
C GLU A 115 0.51 10.32 -0.55
N GLN A 116 0.43 10.12 0.76
CA GLN A 116 1.58 10.30 1.64
C GLN A 116 2.70 9.32 1.30
N GLY A 117 2.39 8.08 0.92
CA GLY A 117 3.38 7.12 0.44
C GLY A 117 4.10 7.59 -0.83
N ALA A 118 3.35 8.18 -1.78
CA ALA A 118 3.92 8.77 -2.99
C ALA A 118 4.82 9.98 -2.67
N LEU A 119 4.39 10.83 -1.73
CA LEU A 119 5.20 11.97 -1.24
C LEU A 119 6.47 11.49 -0.52
N ASP A 120 6.37 10.46 0.32
CA ASP A 120 7.51 9.89 1.04
C ASP A 120 8.53 9.29 0.07
N TYR A 121 8.05 8.60 -0.98
CA TYR A 121 8.90 8.11 -2.06
C TYR A 121 9.61 9.25 -2.81
N LEU A 122 8.89 10.32 -3.18
CA LEU A 122 9.51 11.49 -3.81
C LEU A 122 10.51 12.21 -2.90
N ARG A 123 10.29 12.23 -1.58
CA ARG A 123 11.28 12.78 -0.63
C ARG A 123 12.55 11.93 -0.57
N ALA A 124 12.40 10.61 -0.63
CA ALA A 124 13.54 9.69 -0.55
C ALA A 124 14.34 9.64 -1.87
N ASP A 125 13.64 9.63 -3.01
CA ASP A 125 14.23 9.28 -4.33
C ASP A 125 13.92 10.29 -5.45
N GLY A 126 13.23 11.39 -5.14
CA GLY A 126 12.79 12.37 -6.14
C GLY A 126 13.92 13.07 -6.88
N HIS A 127 15.13 13.11 -6.31
CA HIS A 127 16.30 13.67 -6.98
C HIS A 127 16.77 12.82 -8.18
N ASN A 128 16.60 11.49 -8.11
CA ASN A 128 16.91 10.61 -9.24
C ASN A 128 15.85 10.74 -10.33
N ILE A 129 14.59 10.89 -9.94
CA ILE A 129 13.48 11.09 -10.87
C ILE A 129 13.61 12.44 -11.58
N SER A 130 13.90 13.50 -10.82
CA SER A 130 14.04 14.88 -11.33
C SER A 130 15.23 15.07 -12.27
N ARG A 131 16.25 14.21 -12.16
CA ARG A 131 17.39 14.20 -13.10
C ARG A 131 16.93 13.85 -14.52
N ASP A 132 16.00 12.91 -14.64
CA ASP A 132 15.58 12.34 -15.93
C ASP A 132 14.27 12.96 -16.44
N GLY A 133 13.55 13.73 -15.62
CA GLY A 133 12.30 14.37 -16.01
C GLY A 133 11.57 15.04 -14.86
N GLU A 134 10.59 15.89 -15.18
CA GLU A 134 9.74 16.53 -14.16
C GLU A 134 8.91 15.47 -13.42
N PRO A 135 8.95 15.38 -12.07
CA PRO A 135 8.13 14.45 -11.32
C PRO A 135 6.71 15.00 -11.07
N ARG A 136 5.72 14.11 -11.02
CA ARG A 136 4.36 14.44 -10.53
C ARG A 136 3.72 13.28 -9.77
N ILE A 137 2.71 13.59 -8.96
CA ILE A 137 1.78 12.58 -8.41
C ILE A 137 0.46 12.67 -9.20
N PHE A 138 0.18 11.62 -9.95
CA PHE A 138 -1.07 11.43 -10.67
C PHE A 138 -1.92 10.37 -9.98
N VAL A 139 -3.25 10.52 -10.02
CA VAL A 139 -4.17 9.55 -9.42
C VAL A 139 -4.84 8.77 -10.54
N GLU A 140 -4.63 7.46 -10.52
CA GLU A 140 -5.38 6.50 -11.32
C GLU A 140 -6.25 5.63 -10.41
N SER A 141 -6.89 4.63 -11.00
CA SER A 141 -7.77 3.71 -10.29
C SER A 141 -7.30 2.28 -10.53
N PHE A 142 -7.39 1.45 -9.50
CA PHE A 142 -7.37 -0.01 -9.66
C PHE A 142 -8.65 -0.57 -10.29
N HIS A 143 -9.46 0.25 -10.97
CA HIS A 143 -10.71 -0.14 -11.61
C HIS A 143 -10.53 -1.37 -12.50
N ARG A 144 -11.42 -2.37 -12.31
CA ARG A 144 -11.41 -3.68 -12.99
C ARG A 144 -10.21 -4.57 -12.67
N ASN A 145 -9.36 -4.20 -11.71
CA ASN A 145 -8.36 -5.09 -11.14
C ASN A 145 -8.86 -5.62 -9.79
N ALA A 146 -9.59 -6.74 -9.82
CA ALA A 146 -10.19 -7.34 -8.62
C ALA A 146 -9.13 -7.66 -7.56
N GLU A 147 -7.98 -8.22 -7.94
CA GLU A 147 -6.90 -8.55 -7.01
C GLU A 147 -6.41 -7.31 -6.24
N MET A 148 -6.12 -6.22 -6.95
CA MET A 148 -5.64 -4.99 -6.32
C MET A 148 -6.73 -4.33 -5.48
N ILE A 149 -7.99 -4.40 -5.88
CA ILE A 149 -9.12 -3.89 -5.10
C ILE A 149 -9.24 -4.66 -3.78
N GLU A 150 -9.17 -5.99 -3.79
CA GLU A 150 -9.26 -6.81 -2.58
C GLU A 150 -8.12 -6.51 -1.59
N PHE A 151 -6.87 -6.45 -2.05
CA PHE A 151 -5.74 -6.08 -1.19
C PHE A 151 -5.87 -4.66 -0.65
N ARG A 152 -6.33 -3.73 -1.50
CA ARG A 152 -6.56 -2.34 -1.13
C ARG A 152 -7.64 -2.24 -0.04
N ASP A 153 -8.75 -2.96 -0.20
CA ASP A 153 -9.90 -2.89 0.69
C ASP A 153 -9.67 -3.62 2.02
N LEU A 154 -8.65 -4.48 2.10
CA LEU A 154 -8.18 -5.05 3.37
C LEU A 154 -7.52 -4.01 4.29
N ILE A 155 -6.88 -2.98 3.72
CA ILE A 155 -6.05 -2.03 4.48
C ILE A 155 -6.82 -1.34 5.62
N PRO A 156 -8.05 -0.80 5.41
CA PRO A 156 -8.86 -0.22 6.48
C PRO A 156 -9.18 -1.17 7.65
N PHE A 157 -9.22 -2.49 7.40
CA PHE A 157 -9.57 -3.49 8.42
C PHE A 157 -8.37 -3.99 9.23
N LEU A 158 -7.14 -3.58 8.88
CA LEU A 158 -5.93 -4.00 9.59
C LEU A 158 -5.96 -3.74 11.11
N PRO A 159 -6.49 -2.59 11.61
CA PRO A 159 -6.62 -2.37 13.06
C PRO A 159 -7.50 -3.41 13.75
N ASP A 160 -8.63 -3.76 13.14
CA ASP A 160 -9.59 -4.74 13.69
C ASP A 160 -9.03 -6.16 13.63
N LEU A 161 -8.32 -6.50 12.55
CA LEU A 161 -7.64 -7.78 12.41
C LEU A 161 -6.58 -7.94 13.50
N LEU A 162 -5.77 -6.90 13.74
CA LEU A 162 -4.75 -6.91 14.79
C LEU A 162 -5.37 -7.01 16.19
N ALA A 163 -6.45 -6.27 16.45
CA ALA A 163 -7.17 -6.36 17.72
C ALA A 163 -7.77 -7.75 17.95
N SER A 164 -8.28 -8.38 16.89
CA SER A 164 -8.82 -9.75 16.94
C SER A 164 -7.72 -10.79 17.18
N HIS A 165 -6.56 -10.62 16.56
CA HIS A 165 -5.40 -11.49 16.79
C HIS A 165 -4.92 -11.41 18.25
N LYS A 166 -4.85 -10.21 18.83
CA LYS A 166 -4.50 -10.03 20.25
C LYS A 166 -5.50 -10.72 21.18
N ARG A 167 -6.79 -10.56 20.91
CA ARG A 167 -7.85 -11.25 21.68
C ARG A 167 -7.75 -12.76 21.56
N LEU A 168 -7.41 -13.29 20.39
CA LEU A 168 -7.22 -14.74 20.22
C LEU A 168 -6.09 -15.27 21.12
N ALA A 169 -4.96 -14.56 21.19
CA ALA A 169 -3.84 -14.94 22.06
C ALA A 169 -4.23 -14.94 23.55
N GLU A 170 -5.06 -13.98 23.97
CA GLU A 170 -5.61 -13.94 25.33
C GLU A 170 -6.53 -15.14 25.63
N VAL A 171 -7.41 -15.49 24.68
CA VAL A 171 -8.29 -16.65 24.79
C VAL A 171 -7.49 -17.95 24.84
N GLU A 172 -6.44 -18.08 24.02
CA GLU A 172 -5.55 -19.24 24.03
C GLU A 172 -4.83 -19.39 25.38
N ALA A 173 -4.38 -18.27 25.98
CA ALA A 173 -3.77 -18.28 27.31
C ALA A 173 -4.77 -18.74 28.40
N GLN A 174 -5.99 -18.20 28.37
CA GLN A 174 -7.06 -18.61 29.30
C GLN A 174 -7.44 -20.10 29.13
N LEU A 175 -7.48 -20.60 27.88
CA LEU A 175 -7.75 -22.00 27.60
C LEU A 175 -6.64 -22.92 28.14
N ALA A 176 -5.37 -22.49 28.05
CA ALA A 176 -4.25 -23.24 28.62
C ALA A 176 -4.34 -23.32 30.15
N GLU A 177 -4.67 -22.21 30.82
CA GLU A 177 -4.88 -22.19 32.28
C GLU A 177 -6.05 -23.09 32.71
N LEU A 178 -7.18 -23.01 32.01
CA LEU A 178 -8.34 -23.86 32.28
C LEU A 178 -8.00 -25.35 32.08
N THR A 179 -7.26 -25.67 31.02
CA THR A 179 -6.81 -27.04 30.73
C THR A 179 -5.91 -27.56 31.85
N ALA A 180 -4.96 -26.76 32.32
CA ALA A 180 -4.09 -27.11 33.44
C ALA A 180 -4.89 -27.32 34.73
N ALA A 181 -5.88 -26.47 35.02
CA ALA A 181 -6.75 -26.60 36.18
C ALA A 181 -7.59 -27.89 36.15
N VAL A 182 -8.15 -28.24 34.98
CA VAL A 182 -8.92 -29.49 34.81
C VAL A 182 -8.03 -30.72 34.98
N LEU A 183 -6.80 -30.71 34.45
CA LEU A 183 -5.85 -31.80 34.65
C LEU A 183 -5.47 -31.94 36.13
N ALA A 184 -5.13 -30.83 36.80
CA ALA A 184 -4.85 -30.83 38.23
C ALA A 184 -6.03 -31.33 39.07
N PHE A 185 -7.27 -30.99 38.68
CA PHE A 185 -8.48 -31.50 39.33
C PHE A 185 -8.67 -33.01 39.11
N ARG A 186 -8.34 -33.54 37.93
CA ARG A 186 -8.39 -34.98 37.65
C ARG A 186 -7.31 -35.78 38.39
N GLU A 187 -6.11 -35.20 38.53
CA GLU A 187 -5.00 -35.82 39.27
C GLU A 187 -5.14 -35.68 40.79
N ALA A 188 -5.89 -34.68 41.25
CA ALA A 188 -6.38 -34.63 42.61
C ALA A 188 -7.31 -35.82 42.81
N ASP A 189 -6.83 -36.84 43.52
CA ASP A 189 -7.54 -38.05 43.91
C ASP A 189 -8.87 -37.66 44.61
N LEU A 190 -9.94 -37.56 43.83
CA LEU A 190 -11.26 -37.08 44.23
C LEU A 190 -12.02 -38.25 44.84
N ALA A 191 -11.94 -38.35 46.16
CA ALA A 191 -12.81 -39.23 46.92
C ALA A 191 -14.09 -38.47 47.27
N ILE A 192 -15.21 -38.85 46.64
CA ILE A 192 -16.54 -38.44 47.10
C ILE A 192 -16.90 -39.38 48.25
N ASP A 193 -16.87 -38.87 49.49
CA ASP A 193 -17.38 -39.62 50.63
C ASP A 193 -18.90 -39.45 50.70
N ALA A 194 -19.62 -40.46 50.20
CA ALA A 194 -21.07 -40.49 50.17
C ALA A 194 -21.72 -40.49 51.56
N LYS A 195 -20.99 -40.76 52.65
CA LYS A 195 -21.54 -40.71 54.02
C LYS A 195 -21.61 -39.30 54.59
N ASP A 196 -20.64 -38.45 54.26
CA ASP A 196 -20.53 -37.09 54.81
C ASP A 196 -20.87 -35.99 53.78
N SER A 197 -21.17 -36.35 52.52
CA SER A 197 -21.48 -35.39 51.45
C SER A 197 -20.40 -34.30 51.27
N THR A 198 -19.13 -34.69 51.46
CA THR A 198 -17.99 -33.76 51.37
C THR A 198 -17.11 -34.09 50.17
N LEU A 199 -16.72 -33.04 49.43
CA LEU A 199 -15.70 -33.16 48.39
C LEU A 199 -14.32 -32.98 49.03
N ARG A 200 -13.47 -34.01 48.94
CA ARG A 200 -12.10 -33.99 49.47
C ARG A 200 -11.08 -34.08 48.34
N ILE A 201 -10.02 -33.27 48.43
CA ILE A 201 -8.85 -33.34 47.55
C ILE A 201 -7.64 -33.66 48.44
N LYS A 202 -7.00 -34.82 48.23
CA LYS A 202 -5.81 -35.27 48.99
C LYS A 202 -5.97 -35.07 50.51
N ASP A 203 -7.08 -35.56 51.06
CA ASP A 203 -7.46 -35.48 52.48
C ASP A 203 -7.77 -34.07 53.04
N ARG A 204 -7.83 -33.04 52.20
CA ARG A 204 -8.34 -31.71 52.59
C ARG A 204 -9.79 -31.52 52.14
N LEU A 205 -10.64 -31.05 53.06
CA LEU A 205 -12.02 -30.66 52.80
C LEU A 205 -12.03 -29.42 51.90
N VAL A 206 -12.67 -29.50 50.73
CA VAL A 206 -12.67 -28.40 49.74
C VAL A 206 -14.02 -27.69 49.68
N LEU A 207 -15.14 -28.41 49.80
CA LEU A 207 -16.48 -27.83 49.79
C LEU A 207 -17.40 -28.56 50.77
N THR A 208 -18.19 -27.79 51.53
CA THR A 208 -19.35 -28.26 52.29
C THR A 208 -20.58 -28.29 51.38
N THR A 209 -21.59 -29.09 51.72
CA THR A 209 -22.88 -29.19 50.99
C THR A 209 -23.52 -27.84 50.68
N GLU A 210 -23.45 -26.89 51.62
CA GLU A 210 -23.98 -25.54 51.47
C GLU A 210 -23.38 -24.79 50.25
N LYS A 211 -22.08 -24.95 49.99
CA LYS A 211 -21.42 -24.30 48.83
C LYS A 211 -21.66 -25.04 47.51
N LEU A 212 -22.06 -26.31 47.57
CA LEU A 212 -22.44 -27.10 46.40
C LEU A 212 -23.81 -26.65 45.88
N ASP A 213 -24.75 -26.33 46.78
CA ASP A 213 -26.05 -25.78 46.42
C ASP A 213 -25.92 -24.40 45.77
N ASP A 214 -25.04 -23.54 46.29
CA ASP A 214 -24.72 -22.23 45.69
C ASP A 214 -24.14 -22.35 44.28
N LEU A 215 -23.25 -23.33 44.04
CA LEU A 215 -22.67 -23.59 42.72
C LEU A 215 -23.69 -24.18 41.74
N SER A 216 -24.60 -25.03 42.20
CA SER A 216 -25.70 -25.54 41.38
C SER A 216 -26.65 -24.41 40.96
N ALA A 217 -27.00 -23.53 41.90
CA ALA A 217 -27.83 -22.35 41.63
C ALA A 217 -27.16 -21.36 40.65
N LEU A 218 -25.83 -21.21 40.72
CA LEU A 218 -25.06 -20.42 39.76
C LEU A 218 -25.04 -21.07 38.37
N ALA A 219 -24.86 -22.38 38.28
CA ALA A 219 -24.87 -23.12 37.02
C ALA A 219 -26.24 -23.05 36.31
N ASP A 220 -27.33 -23.13 37.05
CA ASP A 220 -28.68 -22.98 36.49
C ASP A 220 -28.97 -21.56 36.01
N ARG A 221 -28.47 -20.54 36.73
CA ARG A 221 -28.52 -19.14 36.26
C ARG A 221 -27.72 -18.93 34.97
N LEU A 222 -26.55 -19.54 34.84
CA LEU A 222 -25.71 -19.44 33.64
C LEU A 222 -26.33 -20.16 32.43
N ARG A 223 -27.02 -21.30 32.62
CA ARG A 223 -27.80 -21.95 31.56
C ARG A 223 -28.97 -21.08 31.09
N ALA A 224 -29.71 -20.49 32.03
CA ALA A 224 -30.83 -19.60 31.70
C ALA A 224 -30.38 -18.34 30.93
N LEU A 225 -29.14 -17.89 31.12
CA LEU A 225 -28.54 -16.77 30.37
C LEU A 225 -28.00 -17.18 28.98
N GLY A 226 -27.79 -18.47 28.72
CA GLY A 226 -27.29 -18.99 27.44
C GLY A 226 -28.38 -19.42 26.45
N GLU A 227 -29.65 -19.45 26.87
CA GLU A 227 -30.80 -19.84 26.04
C GLU A 227 -31.68 -18.66 25.56
N GLY A 228 -31.28 -17.41 25.86
CA GLY A 228 -31.95 -16.18 25.40
C GLY A 228 -31.09 -15.38 24.43
#